data_AF-A0A497MD61-F1
#
_entry.id   AF-A0A497MD61-F1
#
_cell.length_a   1.000
_cell.length_b   1.000
_cell.length_c   1.000
_cell.angle_alpha   90.00
_cell.angle_beta   90.00
_cell.angle_gamma   90.00
#
_symmetry.space_group_name_H-M   'P 1'
#
loop_
_entity.id
_entity.type
_entity.pdbx_description
1 polymer ?
#
loop_
_entity_poly.entity_id
_entity_poly.type
_entity_poly.pdbx_seq_one_letter_code
_entity_poly.pdbx_strand_id
1 'polypeptide(L)'
;MEAYQLILQHYSDVRVQREIAEYSAGRWIALHCEQTDEKGRKILVRYWRGRRPLSLEEPADLPRLLEAYRRLKPRSIHATANLYGKLESVEDVAFIGNIAACTPTWDVDNRLEDWEATREASKQIVQFLSENGVSESVYVKFSGRGAHVQVHPYAFSARLRSKINPLDLAYALVEYVRGKLQPRFVEIALKFKAEGLRVDNEMDFQRLFVCPLSVHRELDTVAVCLNPEELDDFTPEEARLGRVTHHWEGWRNYREGEADELAVKAYSLVGGYPGTYGRPRRRKHPPLEKQIWRFVGRREP
;
A
#
# COMPACT_ATOMS: atom_id res chain seq x y z
N MET A 1 5.89 17.09 25.39
CA MET A 1 4.80 16.14 25.10
C MET A 1 5.45 14.82 24.73
N GLU A 2 5.04 13.68 25.29
CA GLU A 2 5.60 12.38 24.88
C GLU A 2 5.34 12.16 23.37
N ALA A 3 6.29 11.58 22.63
CA ALA A 3 6.18 11.39 21.18
C ALA A 3 4.89 10.65 20.77
N TYR A 4 4.44 9.70 21.59
CA TYR A 4 3.20 8.98 21.38
C TYR A 4 1.94 9.84 21.55
N GLN A 5 1.97 10.86 22.41
CA GLN A 5 0.83 11.77 22.59
C GLN A 5 0.58 12.62 21.34
N LEU A 6 1.64 13.01 20.62
CA LEU A 6 1.51 13.71 19.34
C LEU A 6 0.83 12.83 18.28
N ILE A 7 1.10 11.53 18.28
CA ILE A 7 0.45 10.56 17.38
C ILE A 7 -1.05 10.46 17.70
N LEU A 8 -1.40 10.34 18.98
CA LEU A 8 -2.80 10.31 19.41
C LEU A 8 -3.53 11.61 19.06
N GLN A 9 -2.89 12.76 19.26
CA GLN A 9 -3.43 14.06 18.89
C GLN A 9 -3.67 14.15 17.38
N HIS A 10 -2.72 13.70 16.56
CA HIS A 10 -2.86 13.65 15.10
C HIS A 10 -4.07 12.80 14.67
N TYR A 11 -4.20 11.58 15.20
CA TYR A 11 -5.34 10.72 14.89
C TYR A 11 -6.67 11.17 15.52
N SER A 12 -6.66 12.15 16.42
CA SER A 12 -7.88 12.77 16.93
C SER A 12 -8.49 13.81 15.98
N ASP A 13 -7.76 14.28 14.97
CA ASP A 13 -8.29 15.17 13.93
C ASP A 13 -9.31 14.42 13.06
N VAL A 14 -10.53 14.96 12.97
CA VAL A 14 -11.64 14.38 12.20
C VAL A 14 -11.29 14.27 10.72
N ARG A 15 -10.49 15.19 10.17
CA ARG A 15 -10.02 15.11 8.78
C ARG A 15 -9.11 13.90 8.59
N VAL A 16 -8.19 13.64 9.52
CA VAL A 16 -7.31 12.47 9.49
C VAL A 16 -8.11 11.17 9.58
N GLN A 17 -9.09 11.11 10.48
CA GLN A 17 -9.98 9.95 10.61
C GLN A 17 -10.74 9.67 9.31
N ARG A 18 -11.27 10.72 8.68
CA ARG A 18 -11.98 10.63 7.40
C ARG A 18 -11.08 10.13 6.27
N GLU A 19 -9.91 10.75 6.09
CA GLU A 19 -8.95 10.35 5.05
C GLU A 19 -8.54 8.88 5.20
N ILE A 20 -8.20 8.46 6.42
CA ILE A 20 -7.79 7.07 6.68
C ILE A 20 -8.95 6.10 6.44
N ALA A 21 -10.15 6.40 6.92
CA ALA A 21 -11.31 5.53 6.74
C ALA A 21 -11.68 5.38 5.26
N GLU A 22 -11.76 6.47 4.51
CA GLU A 22 -12.10 6.43 3.08
C GLU A 22 -11.04 5.73 2.25
N TYR A 23 -9.74 5.95 2.52
CA TYR A 23 -8.68 5.20 1.87
C TYR A 23 -8.71 3.72 2.27
N SER A 24 -9.15 3.40 3.48
CA SER A 24 -9.17 2.03 4.03
C SER A 24 -10.39 1.21 3.63
N ALA A 25 -11.48 1.86 3.21
CA ALA A 25 -12.74 1.20 2.91
C ALA A 25 -12.56 0.07 1.89
N GLY A 26 -13.09 -1.12 2.21
CA GLY A 26 -12.95 -2.33 1.41
C GLY A 26 -11.53 -2.93 1.34
N ARG A 27 -10.54 -2.37 2.07
CA ARG A 27 -9.15 -2.89 2.12
C ARG A 27 -8.89 -3.62 3.43
N TRP A 28 -7.97 -4.56 3.38
CA TRP A 28 -7.48 -5.22 4.58
C TRP A 28 -6.40 -4.35 5.24
N ILE A 29 -6.65 -3.97 6.49
CA ILE A 29 -5.79 -3.02 7.23
C ILE A 29 -4.77 -3.75 8.11
N ALA A 30 -3.65 -3.08 8.33
CA ALA A 30 -2.61 -3.48 9.25
C ALA A 30 -2.21 -2.32 10.16
N LEU A 31 -2.02 -2.62 11.44
CA LEU A 31 -1.68 -1.68 12.50
C LEU A 31 -0.26 -1.96 12.99
N HIS A 32 0.68 -1.09 12.62
CA HIS A 32 2.02 -1.11 13.19
C HIS A 32 2.01 -0.44 14.56
N CYS A 33 2.60 -1.10 15.54
CA CYS A 33 2.65 -0.68 16.93
C CYS A 33 4.10 -0.34 17.35
N GLU A 34 4.26 0.57 18.33
CA GLU A 34 5.59 0.88 18.89
C GLU A 34 6.13 -0.25 19.77
N GLN A 35 5.24 -1.03 20.40
CA GLN A 35 5.67 -2.24 21.10
C GLN A 35 6.32 -3.25 20.15
N THR A 36 7.32 -3.93 20.67
CA THR A 36 8.04 -5.00 19.97
C THR A 36 7.65 -6.37 20.50
N ASP A 37 7.77 -7.37 19.64
CA ASP A 37 7.71 -8.77 20.05
C ASP A 37 8.98 -9.18 20.82
N GLU A 38 9.02 -10.44 21.27
CA GLU A 38 10.17 -11.03 21.98
C GLU A 38 11.48 -11.00 21.18
N LYS A 39 11.40 -10.81 19.86
CA LYS A 39 12.55 -10.73 18.95
C LYS A 39 12.93 -9.28 18.63
N GLY A 40 12.35 -8.30 19.32
CA GLY A 40 12.61 -6.87 19.11
C GLY A 40 11.97 -6.29 17.85
N ARG A 41 11.07 -7.02 17.17
CA ARG A 41 10.40 -6.55 15.95
C ARG A 41 9.12 -5.82 16.31
N LYS A 42 8.85 -4.67 15.68
CA LYS A 42 7.59 -3.94 15.89
C LYS A 42 6.39 -4.84 15.60
N ILE A 43 5.43 -4.83 16.52
CA ILE A 43 4.22 -5.64 16.40
C ILE A 43 3.37 -5.12 15.24
N LEU A 44 2.93 -6.03 14.38
CA LEU A 44 1.99 -5.77 13.29
C LEU A 44 0.70 -6.55 13.54
N VAL A 45 -0.40 -5.83 13.77
CA VAL A 45 -1.71 -6.44 13.94
C VAL A 45 -2.46 -6.37 12.61
N ARG A 46 -2.95 -7.51 12.12
CA ARG A 46 -3.77 -7.58 10.89
C ARG A 46 -5.14 -8.21 11.10
N TYR A 47 -5.40 -8.73 12.30
CA TYR A 47 -6.64 -9.42 12.62
C TYR A 47 -7.11 -9.07 14.03
N TRP A 48 -8.44 -9.07 14.21
CA TRP A 48 -9.07 -9.05 15.52
C TRP A 48 -8.81 -10.35 16.30
N ARG A 49 -9.02 -10.31 17.62
CA ARG A 49 -9.07 -11.52 18.47
C ARG A 49 -10.28 -12.36 18.05
N GLY A 50 -10.06 -13.32 17.16
CA GLY A 50 -11.13 -14.02 16.42
C GLY A 50 -10.80 -14.26 14.94
N ARG A 51 -9.65 -13.75 14.47
CA ARG A 51 -9.12 -13.93 13.11
C ARG A 51 -9.95 -13.28 12.00
N ARG A 52 -10.89 -12.39 12.33
CA ARG A 52 -11.49 -11.47 11.36
C ARG A 52 -10.45 -10.44 10.90
N PRO A 53 -10.25 -10.22 9.59
CA PRO A 53 -9.37 -9.18 9.07
C PRO A 53 -9.71 -7.80 9.65
N LEU A 54 -8.70 -6.99 9.96
CA LEU A 54 -8.95 -5.58 10.31
C LEU A 54 -9.46 -4.82 9.08
N SER A 55 -10.45 -3.98 9.29
CA SER A 55 -11.07 -3.08 8.30
C SER A 55 -11.46 -1.79 9.02
N LEU A 56 -11.52 -0.70 8.26
CA LEU A 56 -12.02 0.60 8.70
C LEU A 56 -12.97 1.09 7.60
N GLU A 57 -14.25 1.25 7.92
CA GLU A 57 -15.29 1.64 6.96
C GLU A 57 -15.81 3.06 7.25
N GLU A 58 -15.82 3.47 8.51
CA GLU A 58 -16.24 4.82 8.93
C GLU A 58 -15.16 5.52 9.77
N PRO A 59 -15.14 6.88 9.80
CA PRO A 59 -14.15 7.63 10.58
C PRO A 59 -14.07 7.22 12.06
N ALA A 60 -15.20 6.83 12.65
CA ALA A 60 -15.29 6.38 14.04
C ALA A 60 -14.60 5.03 14.31
N ASP A 61 -14.29 4.24 13.28
CA ASP A 61 -13.60 2.96 13.44
C ASP A 61 -12.13 3.17 13.84
N LEU A 62 -11.50 4.25 13.39
CA LEU A 62 -10.10 4.53 13.72
C LEU A 62 -9.89 4.72 15.24
N PRO A 63 -10.58 5.64 15.95
CA PRO A 63 -10.41 5.77 17.39
C PRO A 63 -10.79 4.50 18.16
N ARG A 64 -11.80 3.74 17.70
CA ARG A 64 -12.15 2.43 18.29
C ARG A 64 -10.99 1.43 18.17
N LEU A 65 -10.36 1.35 16.98
CA LEU A 65 -9.20 0.50 16.72
C LEU A 65 -8.00 0.90 17.60
N LEU A 66 -7.69 2.20 17.67
CA LEU A 66 -6.60 2.72 18.48
C LEU A 66 -6.80 2.40 19.97
N GLU A 67 -8.01 2.58 20.50
CA GLU A 67 -8.32 2.26 21.90
C GLU A 67 -8.24 0.75 22.18
N ALA A 68 -8.77 -0.09 21.29
CA ALA A 68 -8.73 -1.54 21.43
C ALA A 68 -7.30 -2.09 21.51
N TYR A 69 -6.35 -1.44 20.85
CA TYR A 69 -4.94 -1.81 20.84
C TYR A 69 -4.03 -0.85 21.61
N ARG A 70 -4.57 0.05 22.43
CA ARG A 70 -3.82 1.13 23.11
C ARG A 70 -2.57 0.64 23.86
N ARG A 71 -2.65 -0.58 24.44
CA ARG A 71 -1.55 -1.19 25.18
C ARG A 71 -0.32 -1.45 24.31
N LEU A 72 -0.53 -1.73 23.02
CA LEU A 72 0.55 -1.95 22.05
C LEU A 72 1.16 -0.64 21.53
N LYS A 73 0.57 0.51 21.86
CA LYS A 73 0.92 1.83 21.31
C LYS A 73 0.83 1.87 19.77
N PRO A 74 -0.38 1.83 19.18
CA PRO A 74 -0.53 1.87 17.73
C PRO A 74 0.04 3.15 17.11
N ARG A 75 0.81 3.02 16.02
CA ARG A 75 1.55 4.11 15.39
C ARG A 75 1.16 4.35 13.95
N SER A 76 1.20 3.34 13.09
CA SER A 76 0.98 3.50 11.64
C SER A 76 -0.14 2.59 11.16
N ILE A 77 -1.04 3.15 10.35
CA ILE A 77 -2.13 2.47 9.67
C ILE A 77 -1.71 2.20 8.22
N HIS A 78 -1.72 0.95 7.82
CA HIS A 78 -1.44 0.52 6.45
C HIS A 78 -2.64 -0.20 5.87
N ALA A 79 -2.88 -0.02 4.58
CA ALA A 79 -3.92 -0.73 3.84
C ALA A 79 -3.30 -1.56 2.72
N THR A 80 -3.96 -2.65 2.36
CA THR A 80 -3.57 -3.41 1.18
C THR A 80 -3.77 -2.61 -0.11
N ALA A 81 -2.97 -2.89 -1.14
CA ALA A 81 -3.28 -2.37 -2.48
C ALA A 81 -4.61 -2.93 -3.04
N ASN A 82 -4.98 -4.12 -2.59
CA ASN A 82 -6.20 -4.83 -2.97
C ASN A 82 -7.41 -4.32 -2.19
N LEU A 83 -8.52 -4.16 -2.93
CA LEU A 83 -9.87 -4.03 -2.41
C LEU A 83 -10.56 -5.39 -2.55
N TYR A 84 -11.21 -5.82 -1.49
CA TYR A 84 -11.82 -7.14 -1.42
C TYR A 84 -13.34 -7.03 -1.49
N GLY A 85 -13.99 -8.00 -2.13
CA GLY A 85 -15.46 -8.09 -2.12
C GLY A 85 -16.02 -8.44 -0.75
N LYS A 86 -15.23 -9.17 0.05
CA LYS A 86 -15.58 -9.61 1.41
C LYS A 86 -14.37 -9.54 2.35
N LEU A 87 -14.58 -9.19 3.62
CA LEU A 87 -13.54 -9.10 4.68
C LEU A 87 -14.05 -9.61 6.04
N GLU A 88 -14.56 -10.84 6.07
CA GLU A 88 -15.10 -11.46 7.29
C GLU A 88 -14.18 -12.52 7.89
N SER A 89 -13.38 -13.20 7.07
CA SER A 89 -12.50 -14.28 7.52
C SER A 89 -11.09 -14.23 6.90
N VAL A 90 -10.19 -15.06 7.42
CA VAL A 90 -8.81 -15.19 6.90
C VAL A 90 -8.81 -15.68 5.46
N GLU A 91 -9.78 -16.52 5.09
CA GLU A 91 -9.92 -17.05 3.74
C GLU A 91 -10.21 -15.96 2.71
N ASP A 92 -10.96 -14.93 3.10
CA ASP A 92 -11.31 -13.81 2.23
C ASP A 92 -10.07 -13.05 1.73
N VAL A 93 -9.07 -12.87 2.59
CA VAL A 93 -7.79 -12.23 2.25
C VAL A 93 -6.73 -13.21 1.73
N ALA A 94 -7.06 -14.51 1.72
CA ALA A 94 -6.23 -15.59 1.19
C ALA A 94 -6.66 -16.00 -0.24
N PHE A 95 -7.87 -15.64 -0.67
CA PHE A 95 -8.43 -16.01 -1.96
C PHE A 95 -8.35 -14.86 -2.97
N ILE A 96 -7.54 -15.04 -4.01
CA ILE A 96 -7.31 -14.01 -5.05
C ILE A 96 -8.58 -13.68 -5.85
N GLY A 97 -9.50 -14.63 -6.00
CA GLY A 97 -10.79 -14.37 -6.65
C GLY A 97 -11.71 -13.44 -5.86
N ASN A 98 -11.38 -13.11 -4.61
CA ASN A 98 -12.09 -12.12 -3.81
C ASN A 98 -11.57 -10.69 -4.03
N ILE A 99 -10.48 -10.50 -4.78
CA ILE A 99 -9.99 -9.17 -5.13
C ILE A 99 -10.95 -8.54 -6.13
N ALA A 100 -11.65 -7.49 -5.69
CA ALA A 100 -12.60 -6.74 -6.49
C ALA A 100 -11.92 -5.64 -7.31
N ALA A 101 -10.89 -5.01 -6.76
CA ALA A 101 -10.05 -4.03 -7.45
C ALA A 101 -8.65 -3.98 -6.82
N CYS A 102 -7.68 -3.39 -7.50
CA CYS A 102 -6.30 -3.29 -7.02
C CYS A 102 -5.71 -1.95 -7.44
N THR A 103 -5.01 -1.27 -6.52
CA THR A 103 -4.34 0.02 -6.76
C THR A 103 -2.95 -0.23 -7.35
N PRO A 104 -2.70 0.01 -8.65
CA PRO A 104 -1.35 -0.04 -9.19
C PRO A 104 -0.47 0.97 -8.46
N THR A 105 0.70 0.53 -7.99
CA THR A 105 1.60 1.35 -7.16
C THR A 105 3.05 1.13 -7.59
N TRP A 106 3.73 2.21 -7.97
CA TRP A 106 5.19 2.24 -8.09
C TRP A 106 5.76 2.74 -6.77
N ASP A 107 6.63 1.94 -6.16
CA ASP A 107 7.36 2.36 -4.96
C ASP A 107 8.68 3.01 -5.37
N VAL A 108 8.77 4.34 -5.21
CA VAL A 108 9.96 5.13 -5.50
C VAL A 108 10.71 5.33 -4.18
N ASP A 109 11.61 4.41 -3.91
CA ASP A 109 12.45 4.38 -2.73
C ASP A 109 13.74 5.17 -2.95
N ASN A 110 14.13 5.92 -1.93
CA ASN A 110 15.42 6.57 -1.87
C ASN A 110 15.79 6.94 -0.43
N ARG A 111 16.94 7.58 -0.24
CA ARG A 111 17.22 8.34 0.98
C ARG A 111 16.40 9.62 0.99
N LEU A 112 15.98 10.03 2.19
CA LEU A 112 15.18 11.25 2.36
C LEU A 112 15.94 12.51 1.90
N GLU A 113 17.25 12.55 2.11
CA GLU A 113 18.13 13.63 1.65
C GLU A 113 18.18 13.78 0.12
N ASP A 114 17.85 12.72 -0.62
CA ASP A 114 17.85 12.67 -2.07
C ASP A 114 16.42 12.84 -2.66
N TRP A 115 15.55 13.56 -1.95
CA TRP A 115 14.13 13.75 -2.31
C TRP A 115 13.95 14.31 -3.73
N GLU A 116 14.84 15.19 -4.20
CA GLU A 116 14.76 15.74 -5.55
C GLU A 116 14.79 14.65 -6.62
N ALA A 117 15.60 13.61 -6.42
CA ALA A 117 15.67 12.47 -7.33
C ALA A 117 14.38 11.61 -7.26
N THR A 118 13.82 11.43 -6.07
CA THR A 118 12.53 10.74 -5.87
C THR A 118 11.39 11.48 -6.56
N ARG A 119 11.36 12.81 -6.42
CA ARG A 119 10.38 13.68 -7.08
C ARG A 119 10.51 13.60 -8.60
N GLU A 120 11.73 13.70 -9.13
CA GLU A 120 11.98 13.63 -10.56
C GLU A 120 11.57 12.26 -11.14
N ALA A 121 11.89 11.16 -10.45
CA ALA A 121 11.46 9.82 -10.87
C ALA A 121 9.93 9.68 -10.85
N SER A 122 9.27 10.23 -9.83
CA SER A 122 7.80 10.25 -9.73
C SER A 122 7.18 11.03 -10.88
N LYS A 123 7.75 12.18 -11.25
CA LYS A 123 7.33 12.98 -12.42
C LYS A 123 7.44 12.20 -13.73
N GLN A 124 8.53 11.44 -13.94
CA GLN A 124 8.68 10.62 -15.14
C GLN A 124 7.57 9.56 -15.26
N ILE A 125 7.13 8.98 -14.14
CA ILE A 125 6.02 8.01 -14.12
C ILE A 125 4.70 8.72 -14.43
N VAL A 126 4.40 9.83 -13.75
CA VAL A 126 3.19 10.64 -13.99
C VAL A 126 3.10 11.08 -15.45
N GLN A 127 4.20 11.60 -16.00
CA GLN A 127 4.28 12.02 -17.40
C GLN A 127 4.02 10.85 -18.35
N PHE A 128 4.66 9.70 -18.13
CA PHE A 128 4.44 8.52 -18.97
C PHE A 128 2.98 8.07 -18.95
N LEU A 129 2.34 8.05 -17.78
CA LEU A 129 0.93 7.69 -17.64
C LEU A 129 0.05 8.69 -18.41
N SER A 130 0.29 9.99 -18.25
CA SER A 130 -0.45 11.05 -18.94
C SER A 130 -0.29 10.96 -20.46
N GLU A 131 0.92 10.72 -20.97
CA GLU A 131 1.20 10.52 -22.40
C GLU A 131 0.48 9.28 -22.97
N ASN A 132 0.11 8.34 -22.11
CA ASN A 132 -0.67 7.15 -22.46
C ASN A 132 -2.15 7.27 -22.03
N GLY A 133 -2.64 8.49 -21.80
CA GLY A 133 -4.06 8.77 -21.57
C GLY A 133 -4.57 8.52 -20.15
N VAL A 134 -3.68 8.33 -19.17
CA VAL A 134 -4.00 8.12 -17.75
C VAL A 134 -3.49 9.29 -16.92
N SER A 135 -4.37 10.21 -16.56
CA SER A 135 -4.02 11.46 -15.86
C SER A 135 -4.99 11.80 -14.73
N GLU A 136 -6.30 11.62 -14.91
CA GLU A 136 -7.33 11.99 -13.93
C GLU A 136 -7.31 11.08 -12.70
N SER A 137 -6.92 9.83 -12.89
CA SER A 137 -6.88 8.81 -11.84
C SER A 137 -5.50 8.62 -11.19
N VAL A 138 -4.53 9.50 -11.45
CA VAL A 138 -3.15 9.38 -10.94
C VAL A 138 -2.96 10.27 -9.73
N TYR A 139 -2.25 9.79 -8.73
CA TYR A 139 -1.81 10.59 -7.59
C TYR A 139 -0.45 10.15 -7.07
N VAL A 140 0.25 11.06 -6.41
CA VAL A 140 1.52 10.77 -5.74
C VAL A 140 1.31 10.83 -4.24
N LYS A 141 1.91 9.92 -3.49
CA LYS A 141 1.86 9.93 -2.03
C LYS A 141 3.27 9.87 -1.47
N PHE A 142 3.69 10.90 -0.77
CA PHE A 142 4.89 10.84 0.06
C PHE A 142 4.67 9.80 1.18
N SER A 143 5.52 8.77 1.22
CA SER A 143 5.35 7.63 2.14
C SER A 143 6.10 7.79 3.46
N GLY A 144 6.87 8.87 3.61
CA GLY A 144 7.69 9.18 4.78
C GLY A 144 9.20 9.18 4.47
N ARG A 145 9.65 8.38 3.49
CA ARG A 145 11.04 8.36 2.99
C ARG A 145 11.13 8.51 1.48
N GLY A 146 10.20 7.87 0.77
CA GLY A 146 10.09 7.92 -0.67
C GLY A 146 8.72 8.40 -1.11
N ALA A 147 8.33 8.01 -2.31
CA ALA A 147 7.02 8.32 -2.88
C ALA A 147 6.38 7.06 -3.47
N HIS A 148 5.07 6.97 -3.34
CA HIS A 148 4.27 6.01 -4.09
C HIS A 148 3.54 6.77 -5.19
N VAL A 149 3.82 6.44 -6.46
CA VAL A 149 2.95 6.87 -7.56
C VAL A 149 1.85 5.83 -7.68
N GLN A 150 0.58 6.25 -7.66
CA GLN A 150 -0.56 5.35 -7.59
C GLN A 150 -1.60 5.71 -8.65
N VAL A 151 -2.24 4.68 -9.21
CA VAL A 151 -3.44 4.83 -10.05
C VAL A 151 -4.65 4.39 -9.24
N HIS A 152 -5.74 5.14 -9.29
CA HIS A 152 -6.97 4.78 -8.58
C HIS A 152 -7.46 3.39 -9.02
N PRO A 153 -7.86 2.49 -8.09
CA PRO A 153 -8.22 1.11 -8.40
C PRO A 153 -9.41 0.96 -9.37
N TYR A 154 -10.28 1.98 -9.45
CA TYR A 154 -11.42 2.00 -10.38
C TYR A 154 -11.15 2.74 -11.70
N ALA A 155 -9.90 3.14 -11.96
CA ALA A 155 -9.47 3.53 -13.30
C ALA A 155 -9.55 2.35 -14.29
N PHE A 156 -9.46 1.11 -13.78
CA PHE A 156 -9.84 -0.09 -14.52
C PHE A 156 -11.35 -0.29 -14.45
N SER A 157 -11.99 -0.38 -15.63
CA SER A 157 -13.44 -0.54 -15.72
C SER A 157 -13.92 -1.83 -15.07
N ALA A 158 -15.17 -1.83 -14.60
CA ALA A 158 -15.81 -3.03 -14.08
C ALA A 158 -15.78 -4.18 -15.11
N ARG A 159 -15.93 -3.85 -16.40
CA ARG A 159 -15.87 -4.81 -17.52
C ARG A 159 -14.49 -5.44 -17.67
N LEU A 160 -13.41 -4.68 -17.47
CA LEU A 160 -12.06 -5.22 -17.56
C LEU A 160 -11.73 -6.08 -16.34
N ARG A 161 -12.03 -5.58 -15.13
CA ARG A 161 -11.82 -6.30 -13.86
C ARG A 161 -12.60 -7.61 -13.74
N SER A 162 -13.72 -7.75 -14.47
CA SER A 162 -14.46 -9.02 -14.53
C SER A 162 -13.82 -10.06 -15.45
N LYS A 163 -12.91 -9.66 -16.34
CA LYS A 163 -12.26 -10.54 -17.32
C LYS A 163 -10.84 -10.92 -16.93
N ILE A 164 -10.11 -10.00 -16.33
CA ILE A 164 -8.72 -10.17 -15.88
C ILE A 164 -8.67 -9.80 -14.41
N ASN A 165 -7.98 -10.60 -13.59
CA ASN A 165 -7.90 -10.32 -12.15
C ASN A 165 -7.30 -8.93 -11.92
N PRO A 166 -7.84 -8.11 -10.99
CA PRO A 166 -7.31 -6.77 -10.75
C PRO A 166 -5.83 -6.75 -10.32
N LEU A 167 -5.37 -7.77 -9.58
CA LEU A 167 -3.95 -7.87 -9.20
C LEU A 167 -3.05 -8.09 -10.42
N ASP A 168 -3.49 -8.91 -11.38
CA ASP A 168 -2.78 -9.13 -12.64
C ASP A 168 -2.65 -7.84 -13.44
N LEU A 169 -3.74 -7.08 -13.57
CA LEU A 169 -3.75 -5.80 -14.28
C LEU A 169 -2.81 -4.79 -13.61
N ALA A 170 -2.88 -4.68 -12.27
CA ALA A 170 -2.04 -3.77 -11.53
C ALA A 170 -0.56 -4.15 -11.62
N TYR A 171 -0.22 -5.43 -11.42
CA TYR A 171 1.16 -5.91 -11.56
C TYR A 171 1.71 -5.63 -12.96
N ALA A 172 0.96 -5.99 -14.00
CA ALA A 172 1.39 -5.81 -15.38
C ALA A 172 1.64 -4.34 -15.72
N LEU A 173 0.70 -3.46 -15.31
CA LEU A 173 0.83 -2.02 -15.54
C LEU A 173 2.08 -1.46 -14.85
N VAL A 174 2.30 -1.80 -13.58
CA VAL A 174 3.46 -1.31 -12.81
C VAL A 174 4.76 -1.77 -13.46
N GLU A 175 4.85 -3.05 -13.80
CA GLU A 175 6.02 -3.65 -14.44
C GLU A 175 6.31 -3.04 -15.82
N TYR A 176 5.26 -2.86 -16.63
CA TYR A 176 5.38 -2.31 -17.97
C TYR A 176 5.96 -0.89 -17.94
N VAL A 177 5.40 -0.02 -17.10
CA VAL A 177 5.87 1.37 -16.97
C VAL A 177 7.28 1.41 -16.39
N ARG A 178 7.56 0.63 -15.34
CA ARG A 178 8.91 0.54 -14.74
C ARG A 178 9.95 0.14 -15.78
N GLY A 179 9.67 -0.94 -16.53
CA GLY A 179 10.58 -1.43 -17.56
C GLY A 179 10.83 -0.42 -18.68
N LYS A 180 9.82 0.37 -19.07
CA LYS A 180 9.96 1.43 -20.08
C LYS A 180 10.76 2.63 -19.58
N LEU A 181 10.64 2.97 -18.30
CA LEU A 181 11.30 4.13 -17.71
C LEU A 181 12.65 3.82 -17.05
N GLN A 182 13.06 2.55 -17.01
CA GLN A 182 14.33 2.13 -16.38
C GLN A 182 15.55 2.94 -16.84
N PRO A 183 15.76 3.24 -18.15
CA PRO A 183 16.87 4.09 -18.57
C PRO A 183 16.81 5.51 -17.97
N ARG A 184 15.61 6.12 -17.90
CA ARG A 184 15.42 7.45 -17.31
C ARG A 184 15.71 7.45 -15.81
N PHE A 185 15.34 6.40 -15.08
CA PHE A 185 15.66 6.30 -13.66
C PHE A 185 17.16 6.23 -13.40
N VAL A 186 17.92 5.53 -14.26
CA VAL A 186 19.39 5.50 -14.20
C VAL A 186 19.98 6.88 -14.46
N GLU A 187 19.49 7.60 -15.46
CA GLU A 187 19.92 8.97 -15.75
C GLU A 187 19.67 9.92 -14.57
N ILE A 188 18.50 9.82 -13.92
CA ILE A 188 18.15 10.60 -12.73
C ILE A 188 19.09 10.27 -11.58
N ALA A 189 19.30 8.98 -11.28
CA ALA A 189 20.20 8.55 -10.21
C ALA A 189 21.62 9.12 -10.40
N LEU A 190 22.13 9.11 -11.63
CA LEU A 190 23.44 9.70 -11.96
C LEU A 190 23.46 11.23 -11.84
N LYS A 191 22.44 11.91 -12.39
CA LYS A 191 22.31 13.37 -12.37
C LYS A 191 22.32 13.93 -10.94
N PHE A 192 21.57 13.29 -10.04
CA PHE A 192 21.43 13.72 -8.65
C PHE A 192 22.39 13.03 -7.69
N LYS A 193 23.25 12.12 -8.18
CA LYS A 193 24.13 11.27 -7.35
C LYS A 193 23.36 10.46 -6.29
N ALA A 194 22.12 10.08 -6.61
CA ALA A 194 21.22 9.35 -5.75
C ALA A 194 21.41 7.83 -5.94
N GLU A 195 22.48 7.28 -5.38
CA GLU A 195 22.82 5.85 -5.49
C GLU A 195 21.73 4.92 -4.92
N GLY A 196 20.91 5.44 -4.01
CA GLY A 196 19.80 4.71 -3.38
C GLY A 196 18.49 4.72 -4.17
N LEU A 197 18.41 5.45 -5.29
CA LEU A 197 17.17 5.60 -6.04
C LEU A 197 16.75 4.27 -6.66
N ARG A 198 15.55 3.84 -6.32
CA ARG A 198 14.94 2.60 -6.81
C ARG A 198 13.47 2.82 -7.10
N VAL A 199 13.01 2.31 -8.24
CA VAL A 199 11.59 2.29 -8.59
C VAL A 199 11.18 0.84 -8.74
N ASP A 200 10.39 0.35 -7.79
CA ASP A 200 10.06 -1.06 -7.70
C ASP A 200 8.60 -1.37 -8.00
N ASN A 201 8.39 -2.60 -8.45
CA ASN A 201 7.08 -3.22 -8.54
C ASN A 201 6.93 -4.13 -7.32
N GLU A 202 6.26 -3.64 -6.31
CA GLU A 202 6.03 -4.38 -5.08
C GLU A 202 4.62 -4.97 -5.01
N MET A 203 3.91 -4.98 -6.15
CA MET A 203 2.56 -5.53 -6.20
C MET A 203 2.60 -7.01 -5.79
N ASP A 204 1.94 -7.29 -4.68
CA ASP A 204 1.82 -8.60 -4.09
C ASP A 204 0.41 -8.76 -3.53
N PHE A 205 -0.04 -10.01 -3.45
CA PHE A 205 -1.37 -10.36 -2.97
C PHE A 205 -1.70 -9.81 -1.57
N GLN A 206 -0.69 -9.59 -0.72
CA GLN A 206 -0.84 -9.04 0.62
C GLN A 206 -0.05 -7.75 0.86
N ARG A 207 0.43 -7.08 -0.21
CA ARG A 207 1.24 -5.86 -0.09
C ARG A 207 0.50 -4.78 0.68
N LEU A 208 1.20 -4.17 1.64
CA LEU A 208 0.70 -3.10 2.49
C LEU A 208 1.38 -1.78 2.14
N PHE A 209 0.60 -0.72 2.00
CA PHE A 209 1.08 0.64 1.84
C PHE A 209 0.53 1.51 2.97
N VAL A 210 1.33 2.46 3.45
CA VAL A 210 0.88 3.42 4.49
C VAL A 210 -0.34 4.20 4.00
N CYS A 211 -1.35 4.38 4.84
CA CYS A 211 -2.54 5.15 4.47
C CYS A 211 -2.19 6.65 4.37
N PRO A 212 -2.85 7.43 3.50
CA PRO A 212 -2.77 8.88 3.57
C PRO A 212 -3.11 9.39 4.97
N LEU A 213 -2.38 10.41 5.42
CA LEU A 213 -2.41 10.97 6.76
C LEU A 213 -2.07 10.00 7.91
N SER A 214 -1.59 8.78 7.63
CA SER A 214 -1.02 7.93 8.68
C SER A 214 0.40 8.38 9.04
N VAL A 215 0.74 8.31 10.32
CA VAL A 215 2.12 8.53 10.80
C VAL A 215 3.00 7.39 10.32
N HIS A 216 4.21 7.70 9.86
CA HIS A 216 5.17 6.69 9.42
C HIS A 216 5.56 5.75 10.59
N ARG A 217 5.77 4.47 10.28
CA ARG A 217 6.03 3.41 11.27
C ARG A 217 7.27 3.64 12.15
N GLU A 218 8.21 4.49 11.73
CA GLU A 218 9.48 4.78 12.40
C GLU A 218 9.84 6.25 12.52
N LEU A 219 9.34 7.08 11.61
CA LEU A 219 9.75 8.48 11.49
C LEU A 219 8.62 9.35 12.03
N ASP A 220 8.95 10.52 12.54
CA ASP A 220 7.96 11.52 12.98
C ASP A 220 7.47 12.34 11.78
N THR A 221 7.02 11.63 10.76
CA THR A 221 6.44 12.16 9.52
C THR A 221 5.08 11.51 9.27
N VAL A 222 4.25 12.20 8.50
CA VAL A 222 2.91 11.80 8.11
C VAL A 222 2.92 11.53 6.61
N ALA A 223 2.29 10.45 6.16
CA ALA A 223 2.15 10.19 4.74
C ALA A 223 1.15 11.19 4.12
N VAL A 224 1.48 11.81 2.99
CA VAL A 224 0.64 12.86 2.37
C VAL A 224 0.43 12.60 0.90
N CYS A 225 -0.80 12.78 0.43
CA CYS A 225 -1.06 12.80 -1.01
C CYS A 225 -0.70 14.19 -1.55
N LEU A 226 -0.03 14.19 -2.69
CA LEU A 226 0.45 15.36 -3.41
C LEU A 226 -0.28 15.45 -4.74
N ASN A 227 -0.58 16.68 -5.16
CA ASN A 227 -1.08 16.95 -6.50
C ASN A 227 0.04 16.62 -7.52
N PRO A 228 -0.20 15.72 -8.50
CA PRO A 228 0.79 15.39 -9.52
C PRO A 228 1.29 16.59 -10.33
N GLU A 229 0.50 17.66 -10.43
CA GLU A 229 0.84 18.88 -11.17
C GLU A 229 1.72 19.85 -10.36
N GLU A 230 1.75 19.71 -9.03
CA GLU A 230 2.40 20.66 -8.10
C GLU A 230 3.49 19.96 -7.26
N LEU A 231 4.10 18.89 -7.78
CA LEU A 231 5.10 18.11 -7.04
C LEU A 231 6.35 18.92 -6.65
N ASP A 232 6.67 19.99 -7.39
CA ASP A 232 7.83 20.84 -7.09
C ASP A 232 7.69 21.66 -5.82
N ASP A 233 6.45 21.92 -5.40
CA ASP A 233 6.16 22.80 -4.26
C ASP A 233 6.35 22.08 -2.91
N PHE A 234 6.40 20.74 -2.92
CA PHE A 234 6.49 19.94 -1.71
C PHE A 234 7.93 19.63 -1.26
N THR A 235 8.17 19.84 0.03
CA THR A 235 9.36 19.40 0.76
C THR A 235 8.99 18.42 1.88
N PRO A 236 9.81 17.38 2.15
CA PRO A 236 9.48 16.40 3.19
C PRO A 236 9.27 16.97 4.61
N GLU A 237 9.88 18.11 4.92
CA GLU A 237 9.73 18.84 6.19
C GLU A 237 8.30 19.31 6.47
N GLU A 238 7.49 19.53 5.42
CA GLU A 238 6.07 19.88 5.53
C GLU A 238 5.22 18.72 6.04
N ALA A 239 5.69 17.49 5.84
CA ALA A 239 5.04 16.28 6.31
C ALA A 239 5.43 15.90 7.76
N ARG A 240 6.15 16.75 8.49
CA ARG A 240 6.57 16.45 9.88
C ARG A 240 5.37 16.40 10.83
N LEU A 241 5.31 15.37 11.66
CA LEU A 241 4.28 15.19 12.68
C LEU A 241 4.23 16.41 13.62
N GLY A 242 3.02 16.91 13.90
CA GLY A 242 2.78 18.08 14.74
C GLY A 242 2.86 19.42 14.01
N ARG A 243 3.11 19.42 12.70
CA ARG A 243 2.94 20.60 11.83
C ARG A 243 1.61 20.55 11.09
N VAL A 244 1.18 21.69 10.55
CA VAL A 244 0.08 21.74 9.59
C VAL A 244 0.55 21.04 8.32
N THR A 245 -0.13 19.96 7.97
CA THR A 245 0.22 19.14 6.83
C THR A 245 -0.65 19.52 5.63
N HIS A 246 -0.04 19.91 4.52
CA HIS A 246 -0.73 20.10 3.25
C HIS A 246 -0.97 18.74 2.60
N HIS A 247 -2.24 18.36 2.46
CA HIS A 247 -2.65 17.08 1.90
C HIS A 247 -3.66 17.31 0.79
N TRP A 248 -3.37 16.74 -0.37
CA TRP A 248 -4.22 16.87 -1.55
C TRP A 248 -5.32 15.80 -1.51
N GLU A 249 -6.57 16.23 -1.41
CA GLU A 249 -7.74 15.34 -1.31
C GLU A 249 -8.15 14.71 -2.66
N GLY A 250 -7.57 15.18 -3.77
CA GLY A 250 -7.89 14.74 -5.13
C GLY A 250 -7.45 13.32 -5.47
N TRP A 251 -6.78 12.60 -4.56
CA TRP A 251 -6.47 11.17 -4.73
C TRP A 251 -7.71 10.30 -4.93
N ARG A 252 -8.90 10.80 -4.56
CA ARG A 252 -10.21 10.17 -4.76
C ARG A 252 -10.70 10.24 -6.20
N ASN A 253 -10.18 11.19 -6.99
CA ASN A 253 -10.64 11.41 -8.34
C ASN A 253 -10.22 10.23 -9.22
N TYR A 254 -11.15 9.80 -10.07
CA TYR A 254 -10.86 8.83 -11.10
C TYR A 254 -11.90 8.91 -12.22
N ARG A 255 -11.49 8.42 -13.39
CA ARG A 255 -12.39 8.18 -14.52
C ARG A 255 -12.41 6.68 -14.82
N GLU A 256 -13.59 6.08 -14.71
CA GLU A 256 -13.73 4.64 -14.97
C GLU A 256 -13.30 4.31 -16.41
N GLY A 257 -12.45 3.28 -16.55
CA GLY A 257 -11.95 2.81 -17.84
C GLY A 257 -10.81 3.65 -18.42
N GLU A 258 -10.36 4.71 -17.74
CA GLU A 258 -9.23 5.53 -18.17
C GLU A 258 -7.96 4.70 -18.41
N ALA A 259 -7.68 3.73 -17.54
CA ALA A 259 -6.47 2.94 -17.61
C ALA A 259 -6.62 1.63 -18.40
N ASP A 260 -7.78 1.36 -19.01
CA ASP A 260 -8.08 0.07 -19.65
C ASP A 260 -7.14 -0.24 -20.81
N GLU A 261 -6.93 0.72 -21.73
CA GLU A 261 -6.09 0.50 -22.93
C GLU A 261 -4.64 0.20 -22.54
N LEU A 262 -4.06 1.03 -21.68
CA LEU A 262 -2.70 0.85 -21.21
C LEU A 262 -2.54 -0.44 -20.39
N ALA A 263 -3.52 -0.81 -19.57
CA ALA A 263 -3.51 -2.03 -18.78
C ALA A 263 -3.60 -3.29 -19.65
N VAL A 264 -4.46 -3.30 -20.68
CA VAL A 264 -4.55 -4.43 -21.63
C VAL A 264 -3.25 -4.60 -22.39
N LYS A 265 -2.66 -3.49 -22.87
CA LYS A 265 -1.36 -3.48 -23.53
C LYS A 265 -0.27 -4.03 -22.60
N ALA A 266 -0.19 -3.52 -21.38
CA ALA A 266 0.78 -3.97 -20.37
C ALA A 266 0.63 -5.47 -20.07
N TYR A 267 -0.59 -5.93 -19.81
CA TYR A 267 -0.89 -7.33 -19.53
C TYR A 267 -0.53 -8.26 -20.69
N SER A 268 -0.79 -7.85 -21.94
CA SER A 268 -0.40 -8.66 -23.10
C SER A 268 1.11 -8.84 -23.29
N LEU A 269 1.92 -7.87 -22.82
CA LEU A 269 3.38 -7.88 -23.00
C LEU A 269 4.12 -8.46 -21.79
N VAL A 270 3.63 -8.18 -20.58
CA VAL A 270 4.26 -8.60 -19.32
C VAL A 270 3.67 -9.92 -18.81
N GLY A 271 2.36 -10.12 -19.00
CA GLY A 271 1.59 -11.15 -18.30
C GLY A 271 1.12 -10.68 -16.91
N GLY A 272 0.50 -11.61 -16.18
CA GLY A 272 -0.04 -11.37 -14.85
C GLY A 272 0.99 -11.46 -13.71
N TYR A 273 0.51 -11.30 -12.49
CA TYR A 273 1.32 -11.47 -11.28
C TYR A 273 1.89 -12.90 -11.21
N PRO A 274 3.21 -13.06 -11.01
CA PRO A 274 3.89 -14.36 -11.17
C PRO A 274 3.70 -15.31 -9.98
N GLY A 275 3.14 -14.84 -8.86
CA GLY A 275 2.94 -15.68 -7.69
C GLY A 275 1.88 -16.75 -7.94
N THR A 276 2.03 -17.90 -7.29
CA THR A 276 1.07 -19.00 -7.46
C THR A 276 -0.29 -18.60 -6.91
N TYR A 277 -1.34 -18.67 -7.75
CA TYR A 277 -2.75 -18.52 -7.40
C TYR A 277 -3.29 -19.67 -6.52
N GLY A 278 -2.49 -20.19 -5.60
CA GLY A 278 -2.84 -21.31 -4.77
C GLY A 278 -3.86 -20.90 -3.72
N ARG A 279 -5.11 -21.38 -3.83
CA ARG A 279 -5.94 -21.59 -2.64
C ARG A 279 -5.06 -22.29 -1.60
N PRO A 280 -5.07 -21.89 -0.31
CA PRO A 280 -4.44 -22.68 0.72
C PRO A 280 -4.95 -24.12 0.57
N ARG A 281 -4.09 -25.04 0.09
CA ARG A 281 -4.46 -26.45 0.05
C ARG A 281 -4.62 -26.83 1.51
N ARG A 282 -5.87 -26.92 1.97
CA ARG A 282 -6.19 -27.52 3.27
C ARG A 282 -5.59 -28.92 3.19
N ARG A 283 -4.43 -29.12 3.84
CA ARG A 283 -3.78 -30.43 3.82
C ARG A 283 -4.83 -31.40 4.37
N LYS A 284 -5.28 -32.35 3.54
CA LYS A 284 -6.22 -33.40 3.98
C LYS A 284 -5.63 -34.23 5.12
N HIS A 285 -4.31 -34.17 5.27
CA HIS A 285 -3.55 -34.90 6.26
C HIS A 285 -2.63 -33.97 7.06
N PRO A 286 -2.36 -34.27 8.34
CA PRO A 286 -1.29 -33.63 9.09
C PRO A 286 0.04 -33.71 8.33
N PRO A 287 1.01 -32.81 8.59
CA PRO A 287 2.37 -32.93 8.05
C PRO A 287 2.92 -34.35 8.26
N LEU A 288 3.66 -34.88 7.27
CA LEU A 288 4.20 -36.25 7.30
C LEU A 288 4.97 -36.52 8.61
N GLU A 289 5.71 -35.53 9.12
CA GLU A 289 6.37 -35.60 10.42
C GLU A 289 5.39 -35.94 11.54
N LYS A 290 4.25 -35.27 11.66
CA LYS A 290 3.22 -35.60 12.68
C LYS A 290 2.63 -36.99 12.50
N GLN A 291 2.59 -37.50 11.27
CA GLN A 291 2.16 -38.87 10.99
C GLN A 291 3.24 -39.87 11.41
N ILE A 292 4.50 -39.57 11.15
CA ILE A 292 5.67 -40.36 11.59
C ILE A 292 5.74 -40.37 13.12
N TRP A 293 5.62 -39.22 13.80
CA TRP A 293 5.61 -39.14 15.26
C TRP A 293 4.47 -39.95 15.87
N ARG A 294 3.27 -39.91 15.27
CA ARG A 294 2.15 -40.77 15.66
C ARG A 294 2.43 -42.26 15.44
N PHE A 295 3.11 -42.62 14.36
CA PHE A 295 3.42 -44.02 14.03
C PHE A 295 4.55 -44.59 14.89
N VAL A 296 5.54 -43.76 15.23
CA VAL A 296 6.75 -44.14 15.99
C VAL A 296 6.55 -44.00 17.51
N GLY A 297 5.35 -43.61 17.96
CA GLY A 297 4.98 -43.57 19.40
C GLY A 297 5.78 -42.57 20.25
N ARG A 298 6.52 -41.66 19.62
CA ARG A 298 7.29 -40.63 20.32
C ARG A 298 6.46 -39.36 20.45
N ARG A 299 6.33 -38.83 21.67
CA ARG A 299 5.76 -37.50 21.91
C ARG A 299 6.71 -36.45 21.32
N GLU A 300 6.15 -35.43 20.65
CA GLU A 300 6.90 -34.28 20.13
C GLU A 300 7.75 -33.68 21.27
N PRO A 301 9.01 -33.27 21.03
CA PRO A 301 9.72 -32.38 21.95
C PRO A 301 9.05 -30.99 21.99
#